data_AF-A0A110A2X4-F1
#
_entry.id   AF-A0A110A2X4-F1
#
_cell.length_a   1.000
_cell.length_b   1.000
_cell.length_c   1.000
_cell.angle_alpha   90.00
_cell.angle_beta   90.00
_cell.angle_gamma   90.00
#
_symmetry.space_group_name_H-M   'P 1'
#
loop_
_entity.id
_entity.type
_entity.pdbx_description
1 polymer ?
#
loop_
_entity_poly.entity_id
_entity_poly.type
_entity_poly.pdbx_seq_one_letter_code
_entity_poly.pdbx_strand_id
1 'polypeptide(L)'
;MSFRKCTTAEADLGMLYYISDTEGTGGRLKACAEDFVVNEISSLPEPAENGKYTIFKVTARNWETNRMVRLLSREMGISRERIGFAGTKDKRAVTTQLMSVDAPPSILDNVSLQDLTISDAYTARRKVQIGDLIGNEFVIRASGVAKPMDEVKEICESVTSEIKKRGGFPNYFGVQRFGVMRPITHKVGELIVRGDLEGAVRCYVTDPAGPVSLDEEAAKARKLFAETKDWAGMQKYIPDSMSFEKSIVAFLNDNPGHWAGAIAQLPTNLQMMFVHAYQSYLFNLMLSERIARDIPLNRPIVGDTVIPLDADGIPHHENPVVATEKNLDLVERQVKLKRAFVSLPLYGSLTVIPDGEMGDIERKILEKERITAQDFIVPGLSHCSSEGSHREVMCPVKNLGYELEDGSYKVSFSLPKGNYATCLMREFMKSEMTDY
;
A
#
# COMPACT_ATOMS: atom_id res chain seq x y z
N MET A 1 4.07 -1.48 -27.79
CA MET A 1 4.98 -0.44 -27.22
C MET A 1 5.65 -1.10 -26.03
N SER A 2 6.97 -1.05 -25.93
CA SER A 2 7.74 -1.93 -25.03
C SER A 2 7.58 -1.54 -23.57
N PHE A 3 6.86 -2.35 -22.80
CA PHE A 3 7.05 -2.40 -21.35
C PHE A 3 8.36 -3.16 -21.09
N ARG A 4 9.20 -2.67 -20.17
CA ARG A 4 10.42 -3.37 -19.78
C ARG A 4 10.08 -4.50 -18.81
N LYS A 5 10.72 -5.66 -18.94
CA LYS A 5 10.63 -6.69 -17.88
C LYS A 5 11.37 -6.25 -16.62
N CYS A 6 10.80 -6.58 -15.46
CA CYS A 6 11.43 -6.40 -14.17
C CYS A 6 12.59 -7.38 -13.99
N THR A 7 13.72 -6.86 -13.48
CA THR A 7 14.96 -7.63 -13.28
C THR A 7 15.41 -7.65 -11.82
N THR A 8 14.63 -7.05 -10.92
CA THR A 8 14.92 -6.97 -9.48
C THR A 8 14.08 -8.00 -8.72
N ALA A 9 14.30 -8.12 -7.42
CA ALA A 9 13.51 -9.01 -6.57
C ALA A 9 11.99 -8.64 -6.54
N GLU A 10 11.58 -7.45 -7.00
CA GLU A 10 10.16 -7.07 -7.13
C GLU A 10 9.36 -8.05 -8.02
N ALA A 11 10.04 -8.77 -8.91
CA ALA A 11 9.42 -9.83 -9.69
C ALA A 11 8.83 -10.95 -8.82
N ASP A 12 9.41 -11.24 -7.66
CA ASP A 12 8.89 -12.23 -6.68
C ASP A 12 7.57 -11.76 -6.05
N LEU A 13 7.24 -10.47 -6.15
CA LEU A 13 5.98 -9.89 -5.70
C LEU A 13 4.96 -9.75 -6.83
N GLY A 14 5.23 -10.37 -7.98
CA GLY A 14 4.38 -10.33 -9.17
C GLY A 14 4.46 -9.02 -9.95
N MET A 15 5.41 -8.13 -9.66
CA MET A 15 5.58 -6.83 -10.33
C MET A 15 6.52 -6.98 -11.54
N LEU A 16 6.05 -7.63 -12.61
CA LEU A 16 6.93 -8.17 -13.66
C LEU A 16 7.34 -7.16 -14.75
N TYR A 17 6.76 -5.96 -14.76
CA TYR A 17 6.99 -4.97 -15.82
C TYR A 17 7.17 -3.55 -15.29
N TYR A 18 7.94 -2.74 -16.01
CA TYR A 18 8.03 -1.28 -15.91
C TYR A 18 7.40 -0.63 -17.15
N ILE A 19 6.88 0.58 -16.98
CA ILE A 19 6.17 1.35 -18.00
C ILE A 19 7.09 1.85 -19.13
N SER A 20 8.36 2.10 -18.82
CA SER A 20 9.39 2.64 -19.73
C SER A 20 10.47 1.60 -19.98
N ASP A 21 10.94 1.52 -21.22
CA ASP A 21 12.03 0.61 -21.65
C ASP A 21 13.43 1.07 -21.20
N THR A 22 13.54 2.30 -20.70
CA THR A 22 14.82 2.85 -20.22
C THR A 22 15.39 2.04 -19.05
N GLU A 23 16.71 2.12 -18.87
CA GLU A 23 17.36 1.71 -17.63
C GLU A 23 16.79 2.49 -16.42
N GLY A 24 17.10 2.00 -15.22
CA GLY A 24 16.79 2.71 -13.98
C GLY A 24 17.85 3.75 -13.65
N THR A 25 17.46 4.81 -12.94
CA THR A 25 18.44 5.76 -12.38
C THR A 25 19.25 5.15 -11.23
N GLY A 26 18.75 4.10 -10.58
CA GLY A 26 19.25 3.65 -9.29
C GLY A 26 18.93 4.65 -8.18
N GLY A 27 19.80 4.70 -7.17
CA GLY A 27 19.65 5.56 -6.01
C GLY A 27 18.76 4.96 -4.92
N ARG A 28 18.53 5.75 -3.86
CA ARG A 28 17.82 5.35 -2.64
C ARG A 28 16.86 6.44 -2.15
N LEU A 29 15.71 6.02 -1.64
CA LEU A 29 14.72 6.86 -0.97
C LEU A 29 14.93 6.91 0.55
N LYS A 30 14.36 7.95 1.18
CA LYS A 30 14.28 8.09 2.64
C LYS A 30 15.64 8.01 3.36
N ALA A 31 16.72 8.52 2.77
CA ALA A 31 18.01 8.64 3.44
C ALA A 31 17.91 9.63 4.61
N CYS A 32 17.17 10.72 4.44
CA CYS A 32 16.62 11.55 5.50
C CYS A 32 15.09 11.74 5.35
N ALA A 33 14.45 12.41 6.32
CA ALA A 33 13.00 12.62 6.29
C ALA A 33 12.59 13.59 5.17
N GLU A 34 13.45 14.56 4.88
CA GLU A 34 13.27 15.60 3.86
C GLU A 34 13.34 15.04 2.43
N ASP A 35 13.85 13.82 2.26
CA ASP A 35 13.79 13.10 0.97
C ASP A 35 12.36 12.68 0.62
N PHE A 36 11.44 12.68 1.57
CA PHE A 36 10.11 12.16 1.40
C PHE A 36 9.10 13.15 2.00
N VAL A 37 8.68 14.12 1.19
CA VAL A 37 7.71 15.13 1.59
C VAL A 37 6.33 14.73 1.10
N VAL A 38 5.35 14.74 2.00
CA VAL A 38 3.96 14.38 1.72
C VAL A 38 3.02 15.49 2.19
N ASN A 39 2.26 16.08 1.29
CA ASN A 39 1.22 17.05 1.61
C ASN A 39 -0.15 16.46 1.30
N GLU A 40 -1.01 16.36 2.31
CA GLU A 40 -2.37 15.84 2.13
C GLU A 40 -3.23 16.79 1.28
N ILE A 41 -3.95 16.22 0.31
CA ILE A 41 -4.97 16.92 -0.46
C ILE A 41 -6.33 16.50 0.12
N SER A 42 -6.96 17.43 0.83
CA SER A 42 -8.23 17.20 1.54
C SER A 42 -9.30 18.18 1.10
N SER A 43 -10.56 17.75 1.12
CA SER A 43 -11.69 18.68 1.04
C SER A 43 -11.84 19.40 2.37
N LEU A 44 -11.52 20.69 2.40
CA LEU A 44 -11.55 21.49 3.63
C LEU A 44 -13.01 21.64 4.11
N PRO A 45 -13.30 21.35 5.40
CA PRO A 45 -14.58 21.73 5.99
C PRO A 45 -14.81 23.24 5.87
N GLU A 46 -16.04 23.66 5.54
CA GLU A 46 -16.35 25.09 5.44
C GLU A 46 -16.14 25.82 6.79
N PRO A 47 -15.45 26.98 6.79
CA PRO A 47 -15.30 27.80 7.98
C PRO A 47 -16.65 28.25 8.54
N ALA A 48 -16.77 28.26 9.87
CA ALA A 48 -17.97 28.71 10.57
C ALA A 48 -17.59 29.38 11.90
N GLU A 49 -18.02 30.62 12.11
CA GLU A 49 -17.70 31.42 13.31
C GLU A 49 -18.08 30.72 14.63
N ASN A 50 -19.22 30.01 14.65
CA ASN A 50 -19.68 29.22 15.79
C ASN A 50 -19.51 27.71 15.56
N GLY A 51 -18.45 27.33 14.84
CA GLY A 51 -18.10 25.95 14.56
C GLY A 51 -17.71 25.21 15.84
N LYS A 52 -18.23 23.98 16.01
CA LYS A 52 -17.91 23.12 17.15
C LYS A 52 -16.47 22.60 17.11
N TYR A 53 -15.90 22.44 15.92
CA TYR A 53 -14.59 21.85 15.71
C TYR A 53 -13.58 22.90 15.29
N THR A 54 -12.36 22.83 15.82
CA THR A 54 -11.22 23.55 15.26
C THR A 54 -10.53 22.66 14.24
N ILE A 55 -10.40 23.14 13.02
CA ILE A 55 -9.63 22.53 11.93
C ILE A 55 -8.26 23.18 11.91
N PHE A 56 -7.21 22.40 11.68
CA PHE A 56 -5.83 22.89 11.61
C PHE A 56 -4.98 21.95 10.77
N LYS A 57 -3.87 22.47 10.23
CA LYS A 57 -2.85 21.66 9.58
C LYS A 57 -1.74 21.32 10.57
N VAL A 58 -1.24 20.09 10.47
CA VAL A 58 -0.06 19.64 11.21
C VAL A 58 1.02 19.25 10.22
N THR A 59 2.17 19.92 10.30
CA THR A 59 3.41 19.51 9.65
C THR A 59 4.29 18.81 10.67
N ALA A 60 4.70 17.58 10.39
CA ALA A 60 5.47 16.76 11.31
C ALA A 60 6.62 16.04 10.60
N ARG A 61 7.75 15.89 11.30
CA ARG A 61 8.94 15.20 10.81
C ARG A 61 9.22 13.94 11.62
N ASN A 62 9.32 12.79 10.95
CA ASN A 62 9.57 11.49 11.58
C ASN A 62 8.49 10.98 12.57
N TRP A 63 7.23 11.38 12.37
CA TRP A 63 6.13 11.10 13.30
C TRP A 63 5.21 9.98 12.82
N GLU A 64 4.82 9.09 13.74
CA GLU A 64 3.72 8.15 13.52
C GLU A 64 2.40 8.77 14.00
N THR A 65 1.34 8.68 13.19
CA THR A 65 0.08 9.40 13.39
C THR A 65 -0.60 9.05 14.72
N ASN A 66 -0.65 7.79 15.14
CA ASN A 66 -1.30 7.40 16.40
C ASN A 66 -0.53 7.89 17.64
N ARG A 67 0.81 7.89 17.58
CA ARG A 67 1.67 8.51 18.59
C ARG A 67 1.42 10.02 18.67
N MET A 68 1.31 10.68 17.51
CA MET A 68 0.98 12.11 17.42
C MET A 68 -0.36 12.42 18.07
N VAL A 69 -1.44 11.72 17.69
CA VAL A 69 -2.79 11.90 18.28
C VAL A 69 -2.78 11.72 19.80
N ARG A 70 -2.05 10.72 20.30
CA ARG A 70 -1.91 10.47 21.73
C ARG A 70 -1.23 11.60 22.49
N LEU A 71 -0.17 12.20 21.92
CA LEU A 71 0.56 13.27 22.58
C LEU A 71 -0.19 14.60 22.47
N LEU A 72 -0.76 14.89 21.30
CA LEU A 72 -1.67 16.01 21.10
C LEU A 72 -2.82 15.99 22.11
N SER A 73 -3.49 14.85 22.30
CA SER A 73 -4.59 14.74 23.27
C SER A 73 -4.14 15.03 24.70
N ARG A 74 -2.90 14.67 25.06
CA ARG A 74 -2.32 14.90 26.38
C ARG A 74 -1.99 16.38 26.60
N GLU A 75 -1.30 17.02 25.66
CA GLU A 75 -0.97 18.46 25.75
C GLU A 75 -2.24 19.33 25.80
N MET A 76 -3.28 18.93 25.05
CA MET A 76 -4.57 19.62 25.06
C MET A 76 -5.47 19.26 26.26
N GLY A 77 -5.16 18.22 27.04
CA GLY A 77 -6.01 17.78 28.15
C GLY A 77 -7.37 17.21 27.74
N ILE A 78 -7.46 16.55 26.58
CA ILE A 78 -8.71 16.02 26.02
C ILE A 78 -8.62 14.53 25.67
N SER A 79 -9.78 13.91 25.43
CA SER A 79 -9.87 12.55 24.91
C SER A 79 -9.38 12.45 23.46
N ARG A 80 -8.74 11.34 23.07
CA ARG A 80 -8.22 11.12 21.71
C ARG A 80 -9.34 11.09 20.66
N GLU A 81 -10.52 10.63 21.05
CA GLU A 81 -11.73 10.52 20.23
C GLU A 81 -12.24 11.90 19.79
N ARG A 82 -11.81 12.98 20.47
CA ARG A 82 -12.11 14.36 20.07
C ARG A 82 -11.23 14.84 18.92
N ILE A 83 -10.11 14.17 18.63
CA ILE A 83 -9.22 14.47 17.52
C ILE A 83 -9.67 13.68 16.28
N GLY A 84 -9.66 14.33 15.12
CA GLY A 84 -10.01 13.76 13.82
C GLY A 84 -8.91 13.96 12.79
N PHE A 85 -8.75 13.01 11.89
CA PHE A 85 -7.79 13.06 10.79
C PHE A 85 -8.27 12.14 9.66
N ALA A 86 -7.83 12.42 8.44
CA ALA A 86 -8.33 11.74 7.24
C ALA A 86 -7.63 10.40 6.94
N GLY A 87 -6.38 10.25 7.34
CA GLY A 87 -5.62 9.02 7.20
C GLY A 87 -4.24 9.12 7.83
N THR A 88 -3.58 7.98 8.02
CA THR A 88 -2.19 7.94 8.49
C THR A 88 -1.23 8.37 7.38
N LYS A 89 -0.02 8.77 7.78
CA LYS A 89 1.07 9.15 6.86
C LYS A 89 2.34 8.37 7.17
N ASP A 90 3.28 8.37 6.23
CA ASP A 90 4.58 7.73 6.39
C ASP A 90 5.32 8.26 7.62
N LYS A 91 5.80 7.35 8.48
CA LYS A 91 6.61 7.74 9.64
C LYS A 91 7.91 8.41 9.21
N ARG A 92 8.66 7.83 8.27
CA ARG A 92 9.98 8.35 7.82
C ARG A 92 9.79 9.36 6.68
N ALA A 93 9.22 10.51 7.02
CA ALA A 93 8.87 11.55 6.07
C ALA A 93 8.70 12.91 6.78
N VAL A 94 8.62 13.98 5.99
CA VAL A 94 8.02 15.26 6.39
C VAL A 94 6.59 15.27 5.85
N THR A 95 5.61 15.32 6.74
CA THR A 95 4.20 15.15 6.37
C THR A 95 3.37 16.34 6.82
N THR A 96 2.55 16.90 5.93
CA THR A 96 1.52 17.89 6.26
C THR A 96 0.15 17.25 6.08
N GLN A 97 -0.69 17.27 7.11
CA GLN A 97 -2.04 16.71 7.07
C GLN A 97 -3.06 17.59 7.77
N LEU A 98 -4.32 17.50 7.34
CA LEU A 98 -5.43 18.18 7.98
C LEU A 98 -5.91 17.38 9.19
N MET A 99 -6.07 18.06 10.32
CA MET A 99 -6.64 17.49 11.53
C MET A 99 -7.76 18.38 12.05
N SER A 100 -8.57 17.81 12.94
CA SER A 100 -9.60 18.54 13.64
C SER A 100 -9.61 18.16 15.11
N VAL A 101 -10.08 19.07 15.95
CA VAL A 101 -10.34 18.82 17.36
C VAL A 101 -11.70 19.40 17.72
N ASP A 102 -12.50 18.63 18.46
CA ASP A 102 -13.68 19.15 19.14
C ASP A 102 -13.17 20.01 20.32
N ALA A 103 -12.88 21.28 20.10
CA ALA A 103 -12.38 22.25 21.09
C ALA A 103 -12.22 23.64 20.43
N PRO A 104 -12.18 24.74 21.20
CA PRO A 104 -11.87 26.06 20.65
C PRO A 104 -10.41 26.16 20.20
N PRO A 105 -10.06 27.08 19.26
CA PRO A 105 -8.71 27.18 18.70
C PRO A 105 -7.60 27.44 19.74
N SER A 106 -7.92 28.13 20.83
CA SER A 106 -6.97 28.42 21.93
C SER A 106 -6.39 27.18 22.59
N ILE A 107 -7.00 26.00 22.43
CA ILE A 107 -6.43 24.76 22.95
C ILE A 107 -5.11 24.39 22.27
N LEU A 108 -4.90 24.85 21.03
CA LEU A 108 -3.72 24.57 20.23
C LEU A 108 -2.49 25.31 20.78
N ASP A 109 -2.68 26.42 21.52
CA ASP A 109 -1.61 27.19 22.16
C ASP A 109 -0.87 26.38 23.24
N ASN A 110 -1.52 25.34 23.79
CA ASN A 110 -0.91 24.43 24.76
C ASN A 110 0.02 23.39 24.09
N VAL A 111 0.00 23.26 22.77
CA VAL A 111 0.75 22.22 22.08
C VAL A 111 2.17 22.69 21.79
N SER A 112 3.14 22.11 22.50
CA SER A 112 4.56 22.31 22.23
C SER A 112 5.26 20.95 22.07
N LEU A 113 5.29 20.43 20.84
CA LEU A 113 5.93 19.17 20.50
C LEU A 113 7.09 19.41 19.53
N GLN A 114 8.24 18.80 19.80
CA GLN A 114 9.40 18.85 18.91
C GLN A 114 9.07 18.21 17.56
N ASP A 115 9.65 18.77 16.48
CA ASP A 115 9.49 18.28 15.11
C ASP A 115 8.04 18.30 14.61
N LEU A 116 7.20 19.15 15.19
CA LEU A 116 5.79 19.32 14.87
C LEU A 116 5.43 20.81 14.86
N THR A 117 4.68 21.23 13.84
CA THR A 117 4.19 22.61 13.72
C THR A 117 2.71 22.58 13.34
N ILE A 118 1.92 23.42 14.02
CA ILE A 118 0.49 23.61 13.77
C ILE A 118 0.31 24.94 13.03
N SER A 119 -0.56 24.95 12.02
CA SER A 119 -0.86 26.15 11.20
C SER A 119 -2.30 26.14 10.70
N ASP A 120 -2.73 27.26 10.11
CA ASP A 120 -4.01 27.42 9.43
C ASP A 120 -5.24 27.01 10.27
N ALA A 121 -5.26 27.41 11.55
CA ALA A 121 -6.35 27.06 12.45
C ALA A 121 -7.62 27.91 12.20
N TYR A 122 -8.78 27.26 12.11
CA TYR A 122 -10.09 27.91 12.02
C TYR A 122 -11.20 27.01 12.56
N THR A 123 -12.38 27.58 12.85
CA THR A 123 -13.54 26.82 13.35
C THR A 123 -14.44 26.34 12.21
N ALA A 124 -15.01 25.14 12.33
CA ALA A 124 -15.93 24.53 11.36
C ALA A 124 -17.03 23.71 12.05
N ARG A 125 -18.12 23.42 11.32
CA ARG A 125 -19.25 22.62 11.82
C ARG A 125 -19.03 21.11 11.73
N ARG A 126 -18.16 20.66 10.82
CA ARG A 126 -17.87 19.25 10.55
C ARG A 126 -16.46 18.89 11.03
N LYS A 127 -16.34 17.73 11.67
CA LYS A 127 -15.05 17.12 12.05
C LYS A 127 -14.39 16.47 10.82
N VAL A 128 -13.06 16.46 10.77
CA VAL A 128 -12.31 15.62 9.82
C VAL A 128 -12.43 14.16 10.24
N GLN A 129 -12.81 13.29 9.31
CA GLN A 129 -13.03 11.86 9.48
C GLN A 129 -12.13 11.04 8.57
N ILE A 130 -11.90 9.79 8.95
CA ILE A 130 -11.14 8.84 8.11
C ILE A 130 -11.80 8.76 6.74
N GLY A 131 -10.98 8.89 5.69
CA GLY A 131 -11.43 8.85 4.30
C GLY A 131 -11.72 10.22 3.67
N ASP A 132 -11.72 11.32 4.44
CA ASP A 132 -11.95 12.70 3.94
C ASP A 132 -10.85 13.23 2.99
N LEU A 133 -9.72 12.54 2.89
CA LEU A 133 -8.69 12.91 1.93
C LEU A 133 -9.09 12.49 0.50
N ILE A 134 -8.68 13.32 -0.45
CA ILE A 134 -8.79 13.06 -1.89
C ILE A 134 -7.52 12.34 -2.36
N GLY A 135 -6.36 12.78 -1.88
CA GLY A 135 -5.06 12.24 -2.27
C GLY A 135 -3.91 12.88 -1.52
N ASN A 136 -2.72 12.73 -2.07
CA ASN A 136 -1.50 13.32 -1.51
C ASN A 136 -0.64 13.88 -2.64
N GLU A 137 -0.04 15.03 -2.39
CA GLU A 137 1.06 15.58 -3.15
C GLU A 137 2.38 15.12 -2.54
N PHE A 138 3.32 14.76 -3.40
CA PHE A 138 4.60 14.20 -3.04
C PHE A 138 5.71 15.04 -3.66
N VAL A 139 6.78 15.25 -2.90
CA VAL A 139 8.09 15.62 -3.42
C VAL A 139 9.07 14.60 -2.86
N ILE A 140 9.58 13.73 -3.72
CA ILE A 140 10.45 12.63 -3.32
C ILE A 140 11.81 12.79 -3.99
N ARG A 141 12.87 12.74 -3.18
CA ARG A 141 14.25 12.74 -3.63
C ARG A 141 14.80 11.31 -3.66
N ALA A 142 15.36 10.92 -4.80
CA ALA A 142 16.22 9.76 -4.90
C ALA A 142 17.68 10.23 -4.82
N SER A 143 18.39 9.78 -3.77
CA SER A 143 19.77 10.18 -3.49
C SER A 143 20.76 9.06 -3.78
N GLY A 144 22.05 9.36 -3.86
CA GLY A 144 23.09 8.36 -4.08
C GLY A 144 23.06 7.78 -5.50
N VAL A 145 22.68 8.59 -6.48
CA VAL A 145 22.62 8.18 -7.88
C VAL A 145 24.02 8.15 -8.46
N ALA A 146 24.49 6.97 -8.87
CA ALA A 146 25.85 6.76 -9.38
C ALA A 146 26.02 7.12 -10.86
N LYS A 147 24.91 7.25 -11.60
CA LYS A 147 24.91 7.57 -13.04
C LYS A 147 25.25 9.05 -13.28
N PRO A 148 25.87 9.40 -14.43
CA PRO A 148 26.03 10.78 -14.85
C PRO A 148 24.67 11.50 -14.94
N MET A 149 24.60 12.78 -14.53
CA MET A 149 23.34 13.52 -14.48
C MET A 149 22.68 13.72 -15.85
N ASP A 150 23.45 13.77 -16.94
CA ASP A 150 22.89 13.81 -18.30
C ASP A 150 22.13 12.52 -18.63
N GLU A 151 22.63 11.35 -18.21
CA GLU A 151 21.93 10.07 -18.38
C GLU A 151 20.67 10.01 -17.49
N VAL A 152 20.77 10.49 -16.24
CA VAL A 152 19.62 10.58 -15.32
C VAL A 152 18.53 11.47 -15.89
N LYS A 153 18.90 12.58 -16.52
CA LYS A 153 17.99 13.49 -17.21
C LYS A 153 17.21 12.76 -18.30
N GLU A 154 17.89 12.05 -19.20
CA GLU A 154 17.26 11.30 -20.30
C GLU A 154 16.28 10.24 -19.77
N ILE A 155 16.67 9.51 -18.71
CA ILE A 155 15.80 8.51 -18.06
C ILE A 155 14.55 9.18 -17.47
N CYS A 156 14.72 10.25 -16.70
CA CYS A 156 13.61 10.98 -16.07
C CYS A 156 12.66 11.59 -17.11
N GLU A 157 13.18 12.15 -18.20
CA GLU A 157 12.40 12.67 -19.32
C GLU A 157 11.58 11.57 -19.99
N SER A 158 12.21 10.44 -20.31
CA SER A 158 11.54 9.30 -20.96
C SER A 158 10.43 8.72 -20.08
N VAL A 159 10.72 8.44 -18.81
CA VAL A 159 9.73 7.88 -17.86
C VAL A 159 8.56 8.85 -17.68
N THR A 160 8.85 10.14 -17.48
CA THR A 160 7.81 11.18 -17.35
C THR A 160 6.93 11.26 -18.59
N SER A 161 7.53 11.21 -19.78
CA SER A 161 6.81 11.25 -21.06
C SER A 161 5.88 10.04 -21.23
N GLU A 162 6.36 8.83 -20.95
CA GLU A 162 5.56 7.61 -21.05
C GLU A 162 4.38 7.60 -20.07
N ILE A 163 4.60 8.02 -18.83
CA ILE A 163 3.53 8.13 -17.82
C ILE A 163 2.46 9.15 -18.25
N LYS A 164 2.89 10.33 -18.74
CA LYS A 164 1.97 11.36 -19.23
C LYS A 164 1.17 10.89 -20.44
N LYS A 165 1.83 10.23 -21.40
CA LYS A 165 1.22 9.69 -22.62
C LYS A 165 0.17 8.61 -22.31
N ARG A 166 0.42 7.75 -21.32
CA ARG A 166 -0.49 6.67 -20.92
C ARG A 166 -1.59 7.16 -19.98
N GLY A 167 -1.38 8.29 -19.33
CA GLY A 167 -2.31 8.90 -18.37
C GLY A 167 -2.16 8.37 -16.95
N GLY A 168 -1.05 7.70 -16.64
CA GLY A 168 -0.80 7.04 -15.36
C GLY A 168 0.30 5.98 -15.46
N PHE A 169 0.45 5.22 -14.37
CA PHE A 169 1.37 4.09 -14.28
C PHE A 169 0.65 2.83 -13.77
N PRO A 170 1.19 1.60 -14.01
CA PRO A 170 0.58 0.36 -13.51
C PRO A 170 0.41 0.40 -11.99
N ASN A 171 -0.81 0.15 -11.51
CA ASN A 171 -1.17 0.33 -10.10
C ASN A 171 -0.87 -0.89 -9.22
N TYR A 172 0.36 -1.39 -9.30
CA TYR A 172 0.82 -2.50 -8.47
C TYR A 172 0.70 -2.19 -6.96
N PHE A 173 0.60 -3.25 -6.16
CA PHE A 173 0.93 -3.17 -4.74
C PHE A 173 2.43 -3.27 -4.58
N GLY A 174 3.05 -2.26 -3.95
CA GLY A 174 4.49 -2.23 -3.69
C GLY A 174 4.93 -3.08 -2.49
N VAL A 175 6.25 -3.20 -2.30
CA VAL A 175 6.88 -3.98 -1.22
C VAL A 175 6.35 -3.65 0.18
N GLN A 176 5.90 -2.42 0.43
CA GLN A 176 5.31 -2.03 1.72
C GLN A 176 4.07 -2.87 2.08
N ARG A 177 3.31 -3.35 1.08
CA ARG A 177 2.16 -4.23 1.28
C ARG A 177 2.55 -5.64 1.74
N PHE A 178 3.75 -6.06 1.36
CA PHE A 178 4.27 -7.40 1.60
C PHE A 178 5.19 -7.49 2.83
N GLY A 179 5.66 -6.33 3.30
CA GLY A 179 6.63 -6.17 4.37
C GLY A 179 8.01 -5.82 3.80
N VAL A 180 8.50 -4.60 4.05
CA VAL A 180 9.76 -4.09 3.48
C VAL A 180 10.97 -4.95 3.89
N MET A 181 11.09 -5.24 5.18
CA MET A 181 12.22 -6.00 5.72
C MET A 181 12.07 -7.50 5.51
N ARG A 182 10.84 -8.01 5.63
CA ARG A 182 10.50 -9.43 5.48
C ARG A 182 9.26 -9.54 4.60
N PRO A 183 9.41 -9.66 3.27
CA PRO A 183 8.28 -9.72 2.33
C PRO A 183 7.59 -11.09 2.39
N ILE A 184 7.01 -11.44 3.54
CA ILE A 184 6.42 -12.74 3.82
C ILE A 184 4.90 -12.70 3.99
N THR A 185 4.28 -11.52 4.08
CA THR A 185 2.85 -11.45 4.46
C THR A 185 1.94 -12.14 3.44
N HIS A 186 2.26 -12.08 2.14
CA HIS A 186 1.54 -12.81 1.10
C HIS A 186 1.78 -14.31 1.15
N LYS A 187 2.98 -14.77 1.53
CA LYS A 187 3.30 -16.20 1.69
C LYS A 187 2.52 -16.81 2.86
N VAL A 188 2.45 -16.07 3.98
CA VAL A 188 1.59 -16.45 5.11
C VAL A 188 0.12 -16.48 4.69
N GLY A 189 -0.33 -15.46 3.92
CA GLY A 189 -1.68 -15.40 3.38
C GLY A 189 -2.03 -16.57 2.46
N GLU A 190 -1.11 -16.94 1.58
CA GLU A 190 -1.24 -18.10 0.69
C GLU A 190 -1.45 -19.39 1.50
N LEU A 191 -0.62 -19.63 2.50
CA LEU A 191 -0.69 -20.83 3.34
C LEU A 191 -2.01 -20.88 4.12
N ILE A 192 -2.48 -19.73 4.62
CA ILE A 192 -3.79 -19.61 5.28
C ILE A 192 -4.93 -19.96 4.32
N VAL A 193 -4.93 -19.38 3.11
CA VAL A 193 -5.96 -19.61 2.08
C VAL A 193 -5.96 -21.09 1.66
N ARG A 194 -4.80 -21.72 1.51
CA ARG A 194 -4.70 -23.16 1.21
C ARG A 194 -5.12 -24.08 2.37
N GLY A 195 -5.38 -23.54 3.55
CA GLY A 195 -5.69 -24.31 4.77
C GLY A 195 -4.45 -24.92 5.46
N ASP A 196 -3.24 -24.62 5.00
CA ASP A 196 -1.99 -25.02 5.67
C ASP A 196 -1.65 -24.05 6.82
N LEU A 197 -2.43 -24.14 7.89
CA LEU A 197 -2.28 -23.26 9.05
C LEU A 197 -0.97 -23.52 9.81
N GLU A 198 -0.46 -24.76 9.81
CA GLU A 198 0.84 -25.07 10.39
C GLU A 198 1.95 -24.35 9.61
N GLY A 199 1.94 -24.49 8.28
CA GLY A 199 2.86 -23.81 7.39
C GLY A 199 2.79 -22.30 7.57
N ALA A 200 1.59 -21.72 7.66
CA ALA A 200 1.40 -20.29 7.87
C ALA A 200 2.06 -19.79 9.16
N VAL A 201 1.81 -20.49 10.29
CA VAL A 201 2.41 -20.15 11.58
C VAL A 201 3.94 -20.27 11.52
N ARG A 202 4.45 -21.37 10.96
CA ARG A 202 5.89 -21.58 10.80
C ARG A 202 6.52 -20.49 9.94
N CYS A 203 5.94 -20.18 8.77
CA CYS A 203 6.42 -19.12 7.90
C CYS A 203 6.48 -17.77 8.64
N TYR A 204 5.42 -17.39 9.36
CA TYR A 204 5.42 -16.13 10.09
C TYR A 204 6.51 -16.07 11.18
N VAL A 205 6.62 -17.15 11.98
CA VAL A 205 7.51 -17.20 13.15
C VAL A 205 8.98 -17.43 12.77
N THR A 206 9.28 -18.28 11.80
CA THR A 206 10.64 -18.82 11.59
C THR A 206 11.28 -18.42 10.26
N ASP A 207 10.53 -17.90 9.28
CA ASP A 207 11.11 -17.58 7.98
C ASP A 207 12.14 -16.43 8.10
N PRO A 208 13.43 -16.65 7.81
CA PRO A 208 14.42 -15.59 7.88
C PRO A 208 14.29 -14.58 6.72
N ALA A 209 13.45 -14.83 5.71
CA ALA A 209 13.36 -14.08 4.45
C ALA A 209 13.36 -12.58 4.70
N GLY A 210 14.44 -11.94 4.22
CA GLY A 210 14.68 -10.52 4.34
C GLY A 210 16.15 -10.19 4.11
N PRO A 211 16.49 -9.08 3.43
CA PRO A 211 17.84 -8.54 3.42
C PRO A 211 18.17 -8.08 4.84
N VAL A 212 19.27 -8.61 5.41
CA VAL A 212 19.85 -8.26 6.73
C VAL A 212 18.81 -7.75 7.74
N SER A 213 18.24 -8.66 8.53
CA SER A 213 17.50 -8.25 9.73
C SER A 213 18.35 -7.26 10.52
N LEU A 214 17.84 -6.03 10.72
CA LEU A 214 18.45 -5.06 11.64
C LEU A 214 18.52 -5.62 13.08
N ASP A 215 17.74 -6.68 13.34
CA ASP A 215 17.74 -7.45 14.58
C ASP A 215 18.43 -8.80 14.36
N GLU A 216 19.74 -8.85 14.63
CA GLU A 216 20.52 -10.08 14.51
C GLU A 216 20.02 -11.20 15.43
N GLU A 217 19.47 -10.85 16.59
CA GLU A 217 18.95 -11.82 17.56
C GLU A 217 17.70 -12.50 17.00
N ALA A 218 16.78 -11.71 16.44
CA ALA A 218 15.60 -12.24 15.77
C ALA A 218 15.99 -13.13 14.58
N ALA A 219 17.00 -12.74 13.78
CA ALA A 219 17.47 -13.56 12.68
C ALA A 219 18.09 -14.89 13.15
N LYS A 220 18.88 -14.87 14.22
CA LYS A 220 19.45 -16.09 14.83
C LYS A 220 18.35 -16.99 15.37
N ALA A 221 17.38 -16.43 16.09
CA ALA A 221 16.23 -17.17 16.61
C ALA A 221 15.44 -17.84 15.46
N ARG A 222 15.10 -17.09 14.41
CA ARG A 222 14.39 -17.61 13.23
C ARG A 222 15.13 -18.78 12.57
N LYS A 223 16.45 -18.64 12.35
CA LYS A 223 17.29 -19.72 11.80
C LYS A 223 17.34 -20.94 12.71
N LEU A 224 17.52 -20.74 14.01
CA LEU A 224 17.55 -21.83 15.00
C LEU A 224 16.24 -22.62 15.00
N PHE A 225 15.12 -21.93 14.74
CA PHE A 225 13.79 -22.51 14.86
C PHE A 225 13.15 -22.91 13.53
N ALA A 226 13.80 -22.67 12.40
CA ALA A 226 13.29 -23.02 11.07
C ALA A 226 12.86 -24.50 10.97
N GLU A 227 13.61 -25.39 11.61
CA GLU A 227 13.39 -26.84 11.57
C GLU A 227 12.89 -27.44 12.90
N THR A 228 12.71 -26.62 13.95
CA THR A 228 12.31 -27.14 15.26
C THR A 228 10.83 -27.46 15.33
N LYS A 229 10.50 -28.52 16.08
CA LYS A 229 9.12 -28.80 16.54
C LYS A 229 8.94 -28.47 18.03
N ASP A 230 10.00 -28.00 18.69
CA ASP A 230 10.03 -27.68 20.12
C ASP A 230 9.63 -26.23 20.38
N TRP A 231 8.32 -25.94 20.37
CA TRP A 231 7.77 -24.62 20.69
C TRP A 231 8.10 -24.18 22.13
N ALA A 232 8.18 -25.12 23.08
CA ALA A 232 8.54 -24.85 24.46
C ALA A 232 9.99 -24.34 24.58
N GLY A 233 10.91 -24.97 23.84
CA GLY A 233 12.29 -24.53 23.70
C GLY A 233 12.40 -23.14 23.05
N MET A 234 11.51 -22.83 22.09
CA MET A 234 11.49 -21.52 21.42
C MET A 234 11.22 -20.36 22.37
N GLN A 235 10.31 -20.54 23.33
CA GLN A 235 9.90 -19.49 24.26
C GLN A 235 11.08 -18.90 25.04
N LYS A 236 12.15 -19.67 25.24
CA LYS A 236 13.35 -19.25 26.00
C LYS A 236 14.29 -18.33 25.23
N TYR A 237 14.33 -18.44 23.89
CA TYR A 237 15.31 -17.71 23.07
C TYR A 237 14.68 -16.74 22.07
N ILE A 238 13.35 -16.62 22.07
CA ILE A 238 12.66 -15.65 21.23
C ILE A 238 12.83 -14.22 21.81
N PRO A 239 13.37 -13.24 21.05
CA PRO A 239 13.63 -11.89 21.55
C PRO A 239 12.37 -11.07 21.87
N ASP A 240 12.47 -10.09 22.77
CA ASP A 240 11.35 -9.19 23.14
C ASP A 240 10.80 -8.36 21.96
N SER A 241 11.61 -8.13 20.94
CA SER A 241 11.20 -7.47 19.69
C SER A 241 10.15 -8.28 18.91
N MET A 242 10.08 -9.59 19.12
CA MET A 242 9.17 -10.53 18.43
C MET A 242 7.90 -10.79 19.25
N SER A 243 7.20 -9.73 19.65
CA SER A 243 6.07 -9.83 20.59
C SER A 243 4.87 -10.63 20.06
N PHE A 244 4.58 -10.54 18.76
CA PHE A 244 3.52 -11.32 18.13
C PHE A 244 3.88 -12.80 18.05
N GLU A 245 5.10 -13.10 17.63
CA GLU A 245 5.61 -14.47 17.58
C GLU A 245 5.70 -15.09 18.98
N LYS A 246 6.06 -14.32 20.00
CA LYS A 246 6.00 -14.75 21.41
C LYS A 246 4.61 -15.21 21.82
N SER A 247 3.59 -14.44 21.46
CA SER A 247 2.19 -14.77 21.78
C SER A 247 1.74 -16.06 21.10
N ILE A 248 2.13 -16.27 19.83
CA ILE A 248 1.88 -17.51 19.09
C ILE A 248 2.58 -18.70 19.77
N VAL A 249 3.89 -18.57 20.06
CA VAL A 249 4.70 -19.64 20.64
C VAL A 249 4.18 -20.04 22.02
N ALA A 250 3.82 -19.06 22.87
CA ALA A 250 3.24 -19.33 24.18
C ALA A 250 1.90 -20.07 24.07
N PHE A 251 1.01 -19.66 23.15
CA PHE A 251 -0.25 -20.34 22.92
C PHE A 251 -0.07 -21.79 22.47
N LEU A 252 0.87 -22.05 21.56
CA LEU A 252 1.15 -23.40 21.05
C LEU A 252 1.83 -24.31 22.06
N ASN A 253 2.58 -23.76 23.01
CA ASN A 253 3.13 -24.52 24.13
C ASN A 253 2.00 -25.14 24.97
N ASP A 254 0.95 -24.37 25.23
CA ASP A 254 -0.20 -24.82 26.02
C ASP A 254 -1.23 -25.59 25.19
N ASN A 255 -1.27 -25.36 23.88
CA ASN A 255 -2.24 -25.95 22.94
C ASN A 255 -1.54 -26.53 21.69
N PRO A 256 -0.78 -27.64 21.82
CA PRO A 256 -0.05 -28.23 20.70
C PRO A 256 -0.96 -28.59 19.52
N GLY A 257 -0.60 -28.15 18.31
CA GLY A 257 -1.35 -28.44 17.09
C GLY A 257 -2.58 -27.56 16.85
N HIS A 258 -2.90 -26.63 17.76
CA HIS A 258 -4.05 -25.73 17.61
C HIS A 258 -3.71 -24.48 16.77
N TRP A 259 -3.34 -24.68 15.51
CA TRP A 259 -2.78 -23.66 14.61
C TRP A 259 -3.72 -22.47 14.37
N ALA A 260 -5.02 -22.74 14.17
CA ALA A 260 -6.02 -21.68 14.01
C ALA A 260 -6.07 -20.76 15.25
N GLY A 261 -6.05 -21.33 16.46
CA GLY A 261 -6.02 -20.53 17.68
C GLY A 261 -4.72 -19.75 17.87
N ALA A 262 -3.60 -20.26 17.34
CA ALA A 262 -2.33 -19.55 17.35
C ALA A 262 -2.38 -18.29 16.46
N ILE A 263 -2.93 -18.41 15.23
CA ILE A 263 -3.17 -17.25 14.36
C ILE A 263 -4.17 -16.28 15.01
N ALA A 264 -5.20 -16.80 15.69
CA ALA A 264 -6.20 -15.98 16.36
C ALA A 264 -5.65 -15.14 17.54
N GLN A 265 -4.44 -15.44 18.05
CA GLN A 265 -3.77 -14.58 19.03
C GLN A 265 -3.31 -13.23 18.44
N LEU A 266 -3.15 -13.16 17.12
CA LEU A 266 -2.73 -11.93 16.46
C LEU A 266 -3.87 -10.91 16.44
N PRO A 267 -3.58 -9.60 16.43
CA PRO A 267 -4.60 -8.58 16.23
C PRO A 267 -5.41 -8.82 14.95
N THR A 268 -6.72 -8.58 14.98
CA THR A 268 -7.64 -8.82 13.85
C THR A 268 -7.15 -8.17 12.55
N ASN A 269 -6.61 -6.95 12.63
CA ASN A 269 -6.03 -6.25 11.48
C ASN A 269 -4.84 -6.98 10.86
N LEU A 270 -4.01 -7.65 11.66
CA LEU A 270 -2.87 -8.44 11.19
C LEU A 270 -3.34 -9.75 10.55
N GLN A 271 -4.37 -10.39 11.12
CA GLN A 271 -5.01 -11.58 10.52
C GLN A 271 -5.53 -11.27 9.11
N MET A 272 -6.35 -10.21 8.98
CA MET A 272 -6.86 -9.73 7.69
C MET A 272 -5.73 -9.38 6.71
N MET A 273 -4.64 -8.79 7.21
CA MET A 273 -3.53 -8.34 6.37
C MET A 273 -2.88 -9.49 5.58
N PHE A 274 -2.78 -10.70 6.14
CA PHE A 274 -2.15 -11.83 5.43
C PHE A 274 -2.91 -12.19 4.16
N VAL A 275 -4.22 -12.45 4.28
CA VAL A 275 -5.05 -12.81 3.13
C VAL A 275 -5.13 -11.66 2.12
N HIS A 276 -5.28 -10.42 2.60
CA HIS A 276 -5.24 -9.24 1.74
C HIS A 276 -3.91 -9.06 1.01
N ALA A 277 -2.78 -9.45 1.62
CA ALA A 277 -1.48 -9.43 0.95
C ALA A 277 -1.40 -10.51 -0.14
N TYR A 278 -1.95 -11.70 0.07
CA TYR A 278 -2.02 -12.71 -0.98
C TYR A 278 -2.91 -12.28 -2.15
N GLN A 279 -4.07 -11.67 -1.88
CA GLN A 279 -4.90 -11.04 -2.92
C GLN A 279 -4.13 -9.95 -3.71
N SER A 280 -3.30 -9.17 -3.01
CA SER A 280 -2.46 -8.14 -3.62
C SER A 280 -1.39 -8.76 -4.55
N TYR A 281 -0.83 -9.91 -4.18
CA TYR A 281 0.11 -10.66 -5.01
C TYR A 281 -0.57 -11.22 -6.28
N LEU A 282 -1.74 -11.83 -6.15
CA LEU A 282 -2.53 -12.32 -7.30
C LEU A 282 -2.89 -11.18 -8.25
N PHE A 283 -3.30 -10.02 -7.70
CA PHE A 283 -3.54 -8.81 -8.49
C PHE A 283 -2.30 -8.37 -9.28
N ASN A 284 -1.12 -8.35 -8.65
CA ASN A 284 0.12 -8.00 -9.33
C ASN A 284 0.41 -8.96 -10.49
N LEU A 285 0.23 -10.27 -10.30
CA LEU A 285 0.39 -11.27 -11.36
C LEU A 285 -0.60 -11.06 -12.52
N MET A 286 -1.88 -10.81 -12.21
CA MET A 286 -2.92 -10.57 -13.22
C MET A 286 -2.64 -9.28 -14.01
N LEU A 287 -2.21 -8.21 -13.34
CA LEU A 287 -1.81 -6.95 -13.98
C LEU A 287 -0.60 -7.16 -14.91
N SER A 288 0.40 -7.91 -14.44
CA SER A 288 1.56 -8.27 -15.24
C SER A 288 1.20 -9.09 -16.48
N GLU A 289 0.29 -10.05 -16.34
CA GLU A 289 -0.18 -10.86 -17.47
C GLU A 289 -0.97 -10.02 -18.48
N ARG A 290 -1.82 -9.09 -18.02
CA ARG A 290 -2.51 -8.13 -18.91
C ARG A 290 -1.52 -7.32 -19.74
N ILE A 291 -0.46 -6.82 -19.10
CA ILE A 291 0.63 -6.08 -19.75
C ILE A 291 1.35 -6.97 -20.77
N ALA A 292 1.65 -8.24 -20.40
CA ALA A 292 2.34 -9.19 -21.27
C ALA A 292 1.55 -9.54 -22.55
N ARG A 293 0.22 -9.43 -22.50
CA ARG A 293 -0.67 -9.64 -23.65
C ARG A 293 -0.93 -8.38 -24.48
N ASP A 294 -0.22 -7.28 -24.20
CA ASP A 294 -0.42 -5.97 -24.85
C ASP A 294 -1.86 -5.42 -24.72
N ILE A 295 -2.62 -5.88 -23.71
CA ILE A 295 -3.98 -5.39 -23.46
C ILE A 295 -3.87 -4.01 -22.79
N PRO A 296 -4.55 -2.97 -23.32
CA PRO A 296 -4.42 -1.61 -22.81
C PRO A 296 -4.89 -1.47 -21.37
N LEU A 297 -4.18 -0.68 -20.56
CA LEU A 297 -4.56 -0.40 -19.16
C LEU A 297 -5.58 0.75 -19.04
N ASN A 298 -5.62 1.64 -20.03
CA ASN A 298 -6.44 2.84 -20.06
C ASN A 298 -7.63 2.73 -21.03
N ARG A 299 -7.93 1.52 -21.48
CA ARG A 299 -9.05 1.21 -22.36
C ARG A 299 -9.63 -0.15 -21.96
N PRO A 300 -10.95 -0.25 -21.77
CA PRO A 300 -11.61 -1.51 -21.45
C PRO A 300 -11.69 -2.41 -22.70
N ILE A 301 -11.65 -3.72 -22.48
CA ILE A 301 -12.07 -4.75 -23.44
C ILE A 301 -13.33 -5.47 -22.92
N VAL A 302 -13.98 -6.28 -23.75
CA VAL A 302 -15.10 -7.12 -23.28
C VAL A 302 -14.63 -8.04 -22.16
N GLY A 303 -15.41 -8.13 -21.09
CA GLY A 303 -15.08 -8.87 -19.87
C GLY A 303 -14.40 -8.03 -18.79
N ASP A 304 -13.90 -6.83 -19.11
CA ASP A 304 -13.34 -5.94 -18.08
C ASP A 304 -14.41 -5.44 -17.12
N THR A 305 -14.05 -5.39 -15.84
CA THR A 305 -14.81 -4.60 -14.87
C THR A 305 -14.28 -3.17 -14.87
N VAL A 306 -15.18 -2.20 -14.88
CA VAL A 306 -14.85 -0.78 -14.68
C VAL A 306 -15.48 -0.25 -13.39
N ILE A 307 -14.73 0.61 -12.71
CA ILE A 307 -15.15 1.29 -11.48
C ILE A 307 -15.48 2.75 -11.83
N PRO A 308 -16.74 3.20 -11.69
CA PRO A 308 -17.11 4.61 -11.84
C PRO A 308 -16.46 5.48 -10.77
N LEU A 309 -16.23 6.76 -11.10
CA LEU A 309 -15.74 7.77 -10.17
C LEU A 309 -16.83 8.79 -9.82
N ASP A 310 -16.79 9.34 -8.61
CA ASP A 310 -17.57 10.54 -8.26
C ASP A 310 -16.99 11.82 -8.90
N ALA A 311 -17.62 12.96 -8.57
CA ALA A 311 -17.19 14.29 -9.01
C ALA A 311 -15.79 14.67 -8.50
N ASP A 312 -15.35 14.13 -7.36
CA ASP A 312 -14.04 14.36 -6.76
C ASP A 312 -12.97 13.39 -7.29
N GLY A 313 -13.38 12.44 -8.15
CA GLY A 313 -12.52 11.43 -8.74
C GLY A 313 -12.25 10.23 -7.82
N ILE A 314 -13.09 10.01 -6.81
CA ILE A 314 -13.00 8.89 -5.88
C ILE A 314 -13.73 7.68 -6.47
N PRO A 315 -13.11 6.49 -6.49
CA PRO A 315 -13.74 5.29 -7.05
C PRO A 315 -14.91 4.75 -6.21
N HIS A 316 -15.99 4.38 -6.90
CA HIS A 316 -17.17 3.73 -6.33
C HIS A 316 -17.10 2.20 -6.49
N HIS A 317 -16.39 1.53 -5.59
CA HIS A 317 -16.19 0.08 -5.64
C HIS A 317 -17.47 -0.75 -5.41
N GLU A 318 -18.55 -0.14 -4.90
CA GLU A 318 -19.81 -0.83 -4.60
C GLU A 318 -20.67 -1.14 -5.85
N ASN A 319 -20.47 -0.40 -6.94
CA ASN A 319 -21.26 -0.54 -8.17
C ASN A 319 -20.36 -0.71 -9.42
N PRO A 320 -19.58 -1.81 -9.49
CA PRO A 320 -18.77 -2.11 -10.67
C PRO A 320 -19.65 -2.35 -11.90
N VAL A 321 -19.16 -1.97 -13.08
CA VAL A 321 -19.85 -2.21 -14.36
C VAL A 321 -18.99 -3.14 -15.21
N VAL A 322 -19.56 -4.26 -15.65
CA VAL A 322 -18.89 -5.18 -16.58
C VAL A 322 -19.04 -4.67 -18.01
N ALA A 323 -17.93 -4.62 -18.74
CA ALA A 323 -17.88 -4.29 -20.15
C ALA A 323 -18.33 -5.50 -20.98
N THR A 324 -19.35 -5.27 -21.80
CA THR A 324 -19.98 -6.24 -22.71
C THR A 324 -19.98 -5.65 -24.11
N GLU A 325 -20.20 -6.47 -25.13
CA GLU A 325 -20.33 -5.97 -26.51
C GLU A 325 -21.38 -4.85 -26.65
N LYS A 326 -22.44 -4.87 -25.84
CA LYS A 326 -23.55 -3.91 -25.91
C LYS A 326 -23.23 -2.54 -25.31
N ASN A 327 -22.34 -2.47 -24.32
CA ASN A 327 -22.04 -1.23 -23.59
C ASN A 327 -20.58 -0.76 -23.73
N LEU A 328 -19.74 -1.49 -24.47
CA LEU A 328 -18.30 -1.22 -24.58
C LEU A 328 -18.01 0.22 -25.01
N ASP A 329 -18.71 0.75 -26.01
CA ASP A 329 -18.50 2.13 -26.50
C ASP A 329 -18.78 3.18 -25.40
N LEU A 330 -19.82 2.96 -24.60
CA LEU A 330 -20.18 3.85 -23.49
C LEU A 330 -19.13 3.78 -22.39
N VAL A 331 -18.73 2.57 -22.00
CA VAL A 331 -17.75 2.32 -20.94
C VAL A 331 -16.38 2.87 -21.34
N GLU A 332 -15.94 2.61 -22.58
CA GLU A 332 -14.72 3.18 -23.15
C GLU A 332 -14.74 4.71 -23.13
N ARG A 333 -15.87 5.33 -23.48
CA ARG A 333 -16.02 6.80 -23.41
C ARG A 333 -15.87 7.32 -21.98
N GLN A 334 -16.43 6.64 -20.97
CA GLN A 334 -16.26 7.06 -19.57
C GLN A 334 -14.81 6.94 -19.10
N VAL A 335 -14.11 5.87 -19.49
CA VAL A 335 -12.69 5.70 -19.18
C VAL A 335 -11.84 6.80 -19.84
N LYS A 336 -12.08 7.10 -21.13
CA LYS A 336 -11.40 8.21 -21.83
C LYS A 336 -11.63 9.57 -21.18
N LEU A 337 -12.84 9.80 -20.67
CA LEU A 337 -13.19 11.03 -19.93
C LEU A 337 -12.68 11.04 -18.49
N LYS A 338 -11.95 10.00 -18.05
CA LYS A 338 -11.44 9.83 -16.68
C LYS A 338 -12.58 9.86 -15.64
N ARG A 339 -13.73 9.27 -15.98
CA ARG A 339 -14.91 9.10 -15.12
C ARG A 339 -15.12 7.65 -14.67
N ALA A 340 -14.31 6.74 -15.19
CA ALA A 340 -14.24 5.35 -14.77
C ALA A 340 -12.82 4.83 -14.98
N PHE A 341 -12.44 3.78 -14.26
CA PHE A 341 -11.18 3.08 -14.46
C PHE A 341 -11.42 1.60 -14.69
N VAL A 342 -10.60 1.00 -15.55
CA VAL A 342 -10.50 -0.47 -15.66
C VAL A 342 -9.93 -1.01 -14.35
N SER A 343 -10.49 -2.12 -13.87
CA SER A 343 -10.06 -2.79 -12.66
C SER A 343 -9.79 -4.27 -12.88
N LEU A 344 -9.01 -4.86 -11.98
CA LEU A 344 -8.84 -6.29 -11.82
C LEU A 344 -9.37 -6.70 -10.45
N PRO A 345 -9.78 -7.97 -10.28
CA PRO A 345 -10.26 -8.44 -8.99
C PRO A 345 -9.13 -8.52 -7.97
N LEU A 346 -9.45 -8.13 -6.74
CA LEU A 346 -8.80 -8.66 -5.55
C LEU A 346 -9.54 -9.96 -5.22
N TYR A 347 -8.99 -11.07 -5.69
CA TYR A 347 -9.69 -12.35 -5.78
C TYR A 347 -10.17 -12.86 -4.41
N GLY A 348 -11.39 -13.37 -4.33
CA GLY A 348 -12.00 -13.87 -3.10
C GLY A 348 -13.17 -14.80 -3.37
N SER A 349 -13.90 -15.17 -2.32
CA SER A 349 -14.90 -16.24 -2.38
C SER A 349 -16.13 -15.94 -3.25
N LEU A 350 -16.42 -14.66 -3.50
CA LEU A 350 -17.51 -14.21 -4.36
C LEU A 350 -17.03 -13.65 -5.71
N THR A 351 -15.74 -13.81 -6.03
CA THR A 351 -15.20 -13.34 -7.32
C THR A 351 -15.73 -14.21 -8.46
N VAL A 352 -16.28 -13.56 -9.48
CA VAL A 352 -16.78 -14.20 -10.69
C VAL A 352 -15.77 -13.99 -11.82
N ILE A 353 -15.25 -15.09 -12.36
CA ILE A 353 -14.31 -15.04 -13.49
C ILE A 353 -15.11 -14.76 -14.78
N PRO A 354 -14.77 -13.72 -15.56
CA PRO A 354 -15.43 -13.42 -16.81
C PRO A 354 -15.08 -14.43 -17.92
N ASP A 355 -15.79 -14.37 -19.04
CA ASP A 355 -15.39 -15.04 -20.28
C ASP A 355 -14.32 -14.23 -21.03
N GLY A 356 -13.74 -14.83 -22.08
CA GLY A 356 -12.78 -14.17 -22.97
C GLY A 356 -11.41 -13.92 -22.34
N GLU A 357 -10.68 -12.94 -22.89
CA GLU A 357 -9.28 -12.66 -22.54
C GLU A 357 -9.07 -12.40 -21.04
N MET A 358 -9.99 -11.67 -20.41
CA MET A 358 -9.89 -11.39 -18.97
C MET A 358 -10.06 -12.65 -18.14
N GLY A 359 -11.01 -13.51 -18.52
CA GLY A 359 -11.16 -14.83 -17.92
C GLY A 359 -9.93 -15.71 -18.07
N ASP A 360 -9.29 -15.66 -19.23
CA ASP A 360 -8.09 -16.43 -19.51
C ASP A 360 -6.87 -15.94 -18.73
N ILE A 361 -6.79 -14.64 -18.43
CA ILE A 361 -5.78 -14.10 -17.51
C ILE A 361 -6.02 -14.65 -16.10
N GLU A 362 -7.24 -14.49 -15.59
CA GLU A 362 -7.59 -14.91 -14.23
C GLU A 362 -7.39 -16.43 -14.05
N ARG A 363 -7.95 -17.26 -14.94
CA ARG A 363 -7.78 -18.72 -14.91
C ARG A 363 -6.31 -19.13 -14.96
N LYS A 364 -5.51 -18.55 -15.85
CA LYS A 364 -4.08 -18.87 -15.96
C LYS A 364 -3.34 -18.65 -14.64
N ILE A 365 -3.60 -17.52 -13.97
CA ILE A 365 -2.96 -17.22 -12.69
C ILE A 365 -3.47 -18.17 -11.59
N LEU A 366 -4.78 -18.37 -11.48
CA LEU A 366 -5.37 -19.25 -10.46
C LEU A 366 -4.95 -20.72 -10.61
N GLU A 367 -4.85 -21.22 -11.84
CA GLU A 367 -4.37 -22.57 -12.14
C GLU A 367 -2.88 -22.74 -11.80
N LYS A 368 -2.05 -21.75 -12.15
CA LYS A 368 -0.63 -21.73 -11.80
C LYS A 368 -0.43 -21.73 -10.29
N GLU A 369 -1.21 -20.90 -9.59
CA GLU A 369 -1.19 -20.78 -8.14
C GLU A 369 -1.99 -21.90 -7.45
N ARG A 370 -2.72 -22.74 -8.18
CA ARG A 370 -3.53 -23.87 -7.66
C ARG A 370 -4.48 -23.43 -6.53
N ILE A 371 -5.26 -22.40 -6.80
CA ILE A 371 -6.23 -21.84 -5.85
C ILE A 371 -7.61 -21.70 -6.49
N THR A 372 -8.63 -21.74 -5.65
CA THR A 372 -10.05 -21.61 -6.01
C THR A 372 -10.72 -20.54 -5.14
N ALA A 373 -11.92 -20.10 -5.52
CA ALA A 373 -12.67 -19.12 -4.73
C ALA A 373 -12.99 -19.64 -3.31
N GLN A 374 -13.24 -20.94 -3.16
CA GLN A 374 -13.61 -21.56 -1.88
C GLN A 374 -12.48 -21.49 -0.84
N ASP A 375 -11.22 -21.45 -1.30
CA ASP A 375 -10.03 -21.36 -0.43
C ASP A 375 -9.98 -20.03 0.35
N PHE A 376 -10.67 -18.98 -0.14
CA PHE A 376 -10.78 -17.70 0.56
C PHE A 376 -11.84 -17.70 1.67
N ILE A 377 -12.47 -18.85 1.95
CA ILE A 377 -13.32 -19.07 3.12
C ILE A 377 -12.51 -19.91 4.11
N VAL A 378 -11.97 -19.27 5.15
CA VAL A 378 -11.04 -19.90 6.10
C VAL A 378 -11.80 -20.34 7.36
N PRO A 379 -12.09 -21.63 7.56
CA PRO A 379 -12.88 -22.09 8.70
C PRO A 379 -12.14 -21.85 10.02
N GLY A 380 -12.85 -21.38 11.04
CA GLY A 380 -12.27 -21.07 12.35
C GLY A 380 -11.46 -19.76 12.42
N LEU A 381 -11.26 -19.07 11.30
CA LEU A 381 -10.57 -17.79 11.20
C LEU A 381 -11.38 -16.84 10.29
N SER A 382 -12.54 -16.39 10.77
CA SER A 382 -13.44 -15.54 9.96
C SER A 382 -12.79 -14.23 9.49
N HIS A 383 -11.85 -13.67 10.26
CA HIS A 383 -11.07 -12.50 9.88
C HIS A 383 -10.03 -12.77 8.78
N CYS A 384 -9.75 -14.03 8.47
CA CYS A 384 -8.94 -14.44 7.33
C CYS A 384 -9.78 -14.78 6.09
N SER A 385 -11.12 -14.78 6.20
CA SER A 385 -11.97 -14.97 5.02
C SER A 385 -12.14 -13.66 4.26
N SER A 386 -12.25 -13.73 2.93
CA SER A 386 -12.46 -12.55 2.09
C SER A 386 -13.37 -12.86 0.90
N GLU A 387 -14.41 -12.04 0.71
CA GLU A 387 -15.33 -12.14 -0.43
C GLU A 387 -14.69 -11.68 -1.75
N GLY A 388 -13.63 -10.86 -1.64
CA GLY A 388 -12.98 -10.22 -2.77
C GLY A 388 -13.48 -8.79 -3.01
N SER A 389 -12.80 -8.07 -3.89
CA SER A 389 -13.15 -6.70 -4.30
C SER A 389 -12.48 -6.37 -5.63
N HIS A 390 -12.34 -5.09 -5.98
CA HIS A 390 -11.68 -4.65 -7.21
C HIS A 390 -10.66 -3.55 -6.92
N ARG A 391 -9.61 -3.50 -7.74
CA ARG A 391 -8.63 -2.41 -7.75
C ARG A 391 -8.36 -1.94 -9.18
N GLU A 392 -8.23 -0.64 -9.38
CA GLU A 392 -7.91 -0.04 -10.66
C GLU A 392 -6.54 -0.52 -11.16
N VAL A 393 -6.43 -0.85 -12.44
CA VAL A 393 -5.18 -1.35 -13.04
C VAL A 393 -4.12 -0.27 -13.25
N MET A 394 -4.54 0.99 -13.25
CA MET A 394 -3.69 2.14 -13.52
C MET A 394 -3.93 3.24 -12.49
N CYS A 395 -2.84 3.78 -11.95
CA CYS A 395 -2.90 4.93 -11.05
C CYS A 395 -2.71 6.21 -11.86
N PRO A 396 -3.68 7.14 -11.88
CA PRO A 396 -3.50 8.43 -12.51
C PRO A 396 -2.48 9.27 -11.73
N VAL A 397 -1.73 10.10 -12.44
CA VAL A 397 -0.75 11.03 -11.85
C VAL A 397 -1.07 12.45 -12.30
N LYS A 398 -1.12 13.38 -11.34
CA LYS A 398 -1.23 14.82 -11.61
C LYS A 398 0.08 15.52 -11.24
N ASN A 399 0.32 16.68 -11.85
CA ASN A 399 1.45 17.56 -11.53
C ASN A 399 2.84 16.88 -11.60
N LEU A 400 3.01 15.91 -12.50
CA LEU A 400 4.27 15.17 -12.63
C LEU A 400 5.38 16.03 -13.24
N GLY A 401 6.44 16.25 -12.46
CA GLY A 401 7.68 16.91 -12.86
C GLY A 401 8.89 16.32 -12.13
N TYR A 402 10.09 16.65 -12.61
CA TYR A 402 11.35 16.28 -11.96
C TYR A 402 12.33 17.44 -11.98
N GLU A 403 13.28 17.43 -11.05
CA GLU A 403 14.37 18.39 -10.93
C GLU A 403 15.67 17.63 -10.62
N LEU A 404 16.76 17.99 -11.29
CA LEU A 404 18.06 17.37 -11.10
C LEU A 404 18.84 18.10 -10.02
N GLU A 405 19.58 17.34 -9.20
CA GLU A 405 20.49 17.83 -8.18
C GLU A 405 21.83 17.08 -8.32
N ASP A 406 22.90 17.57 -7.70
CA ASP A 406 24.17 16.84 -7.77
C ASP A 406 24.04 15.48 -7.06
N GLY A 407 24.35 14.39 -7.77
CA GLY A 407 24.23 13.01 -7.30
C GLY A 407 22.80 12.57 -6.88
N SER A 408 21.76 13.30 -7.28
CA SER A 408 20.36 13.02 -6.89
C SER A 408 19.34 13.67 -7.83
N TYR A 409 18.07 13.34 -7.67
CA TYR A 409 16.98 14.04 -8.35
C TYR A 409 15.71 14.01 -7.51
N LYS A 410 14.84 15.00 -7.72
CA LYS A 410 13.52 15.09 -7.11
C LYS A 410 12.45 14.82 -8.14
N VAL A 411 11.37 14.17 -7.71
CA VAL A 411 10.15 14.00 -8.50
C VAL A 411 8.98 14.57 -7.70
N SER A 412 8.22 15.46 -8.32
CA SER A 412 7.03 16.09 -7.76
C SER A 412 5.79 15.58 -8.48
N PHE A 413 4.75 15.19 -7.74
CA PHE A 413 3.53 14.63 -8.30
C PHE A 413 2.40 14.55 -7.27
N SER A 414 1.17 14.32 -7.73
CA SER A 414 0.02 14.05 -6.85
C SER A 414 -0.67 12.75 -7.24
N LEU A 415 -1.00 11.93 -6.23
CA LEU A 415 -1.71 10.66 -6.38
C LEU A 415 -3.04 10.67 -5.61
N PRO A 416 -4.10 10.00 -6.12
CA PRO A 416 -5.30 9.73 -5.33
C PRO A 416 -4.98 8.85 -4.11
N LYS A 417 -5.84 8.88 -3.09
CA LYS A 417 -5.73 7.99 -1.92
C LYS A 417 -5.71 6.51 -2.32
N GLY A 418 -5.07 5.67 -1.52
CA GLY A 418 -4.97 4.22 -1.75
C GLY A 418 -3.91 3.78 -2.77
N ASN A 419 -3.11 4.73 -3.28
CA ASN A 419 -2.01 4.49 -4.22
C ASN A 419 -0.65 4.75 -3.57
N TYR A 420 0.39 4.06 -4.04
CA TYR A 420 1.71 4.05 -3.42
C TYR A 420 2.70 4.91 -4.21
N ALA A 421 3.24 5.95 -3.59
CA ALA A 421 4.25 6.81 -4.21
C ALA A 421 5.53 6.06 -4.59
N THR A 422 5.88 5.03 -3.83
CA THR A 422 7.01 4.14 -4.13
C THR A 422 6.83 3.35 -5.43
N CYS A 423 5.59 3.02 -5.81
CA CYS A 423 5.31 2.38 -7.11
C CYS A 423 5.50 3.35 -8.29
N LEU A 424 5.32 4.65 -8.09
CA LEU A 424 5.69 5.63 -9.11
C LEU A 424 7.22 5.77 -9.18
N MET A 425 7.88 5.95 -8.03
CA MET A 425 9.35 6.09 -7.97
C MET A 425 10.08 4.87 -8.52
N ARG A 426 9.49 3.69 -8.38
CA ARG A 426 9.94 2.45 -9.01
C ARG A 426 10.19 2.59 -10.50
N GLU A 427 9.31 3.27 -11.23
CA GLU A 427 9.41 3.42 -12.69
C GLU A 427 10.65 4.23 -13.12
N PHE A 428 11.10 5.15 -12.24
CA PHE A 428 12.32 5.94 -12.43
C PHE A 428 13.56 5.15 -11.97
N MET A 429 13.52 4.64 -10.74
CA MET A 429 14.69 4.07 -10.06
C MET A 429 15.08 2.69 -10.60
N LYS A 430 14.10 1.80 -10.79
CA LYS A 430 14.29 0.37 -11.07
C LYS A 430 15.39 -0.27 -10.18
N SER A 431 15.39 0.08 -8.88
CA SER A 431 16.36 -0.34 -7.87
C SER A 431 15.90 -1.60 -7.12
N GLU A 432 16.77 -2.14 -6.27
CA GLU A 432 16.40 -3.21 -5.34
C GLU A 432 15.38 -2.76 -4.29
N MET A 433 14.57 -3.69 -3.77
CA MET A 433 13.51 -3.40 -2.79
C MET A 433 14.00 -2.62 -1.55
N THR A 434 15.26 -2.82 -1.16
CA THR A 434 15.88 -2.18 0.01
C THR A 434 16.14 -0.69 -0.15
N ASP A 435 16.08 -0.18 -1.37
CA ASP A 435 16.39 1.21 -1.67
C ASP A 435 15.13 2.10 -1.76
N TYR A 436 13.94 1.58 -1.46
CA TYR A 436 12.64 2.31 -1.50
C TYR A 436 12.10 2.79 -0.15
#